data_AF-A0A840AB88-F1
#
_entry.id   AF-A0A840AB88-F1
#
_cell.length_a   1.000
_cell.length_b   1.000
_cell.length_c   1.000
_cell.angle_alpha   90.00
_cell.angle_beta   90.00
_cell.angle_gamma   90.00
#
_symmetry.space_group_name_H-M   'P 1'
#
loop_
_entity.id
_entity.type
_entity.pdbx_description
1 polymer ?
#
loop_
_entity_poly.entity_id
_entity_poly.type
_entity_poly.pdbx_seq_one_letter_code
_entity_poly.pdbx_strand_id
1 'polypeptide(L)'
;MADDLMASSLPLQATMGFADVRGRRIAGWFMPRTQQQEAAVVEILVDGERLCRIPAKERWNGPLPVAATHVFCGFHAMLPQEGDVSRHVVVRVEGGPVLLDRKVSLGFFHKAHLEGKVYDGRRLEGWAWHPGAGRRVEIEVTFDDEPAFVVRTDRYRRDLHEIGFGEAMFGYSIELKHPFVPPNARLAILRSGGLVREIRLEPQDADIIRGSHDGLSARLFVPAPDHIVTIWGACRSCQTLSRSPLRLSCATATLPSAARSNPPLPKSSN
;
A
#
# COMPACT_ATOMS: atom_id res chain seq x y z
N MET A 1 27.18 46.99 10.54
CA MET A 1 26.62 46.33 11.75
C MET A 1 25.42 47.18 12.15
N ALA A 2 24.16 46.78 11.97
CA ALA A 2 23.58 45.47 11.77
C ALA A 2 22.56 45.52 10.62
N ASP A 3 22.61 44.51 9.74
CA ASP A 3 21.57 44.25 8.74
C ASP A 3 20.32 43.77 9.46
N ASP A 4 19.33 44.68 9.53
CA ASP A 4 18.00 44.40 10.02
C ASP A 4 17.25 43.65 8.90
N LEU A 5 17.36 42.32 8.95
CA LEU A 5 16.60 41.38 8.13
C LEU A 5 15.11 41.57 8.42
N MET A 6 14.50 42.50 7.67
CA MET A 6 13.06 42.64 7.51
C MET A 6 12.48 41.31 7.01
N ALA A 7 12.10 40.44 7.95
CA ALA A 7 11.30 39.27 7.70
C ALA A 7 9.91 39.77 7.24
N SER A 8 9.81 40.01 5.93
CA SER A 8 8.57 40.36 5.25
C SER A 8 7.52 39.31 5.56
N SER A 9 6.63 39.62 6.51
CA SER A 9 5.48 38.79 6.82
C SER A 9 4.54 38.87 5.62
N LEU A 10 4.51 37.82 4.81
CA LEU A 10 3.58 37.72 3.69
C LEU A 10 2.14 37.85 4.21
N PRO A 11 1.27 38.65 3.58
CA PRO A 11 -0.11 38.80 4.01
C PRO A 11 -0.82 37.42 3.99
N LEU A 12 -1.45 37.07 5.12
CA LEU A 12 -2.18 35.81 5.37
C LEU A 12 -3.25 35.47 4.31
N GLN A 13 -3.68 36.44 3.50
CA GLN A 13 -4.68 36.24 2.44
C GLN A 13 -4.09 35.63 1.14
N ALA A 14 -2.77 35.40 1.08
CA ALA A 14 -2.06 35.03 -0.15
C ALA A 14 -1.46 33.62 -0.16
N THR A 15 -1.89 32.71 0.71
CA THR A 15 -1.32 31.35 0.76
C THR A 15 -2.39 30.27 0.72
N MET A 16 -2.14 29.24 -0.09
CA MET A 16 -2.98 28.05 -0.16
C MET A 16 -2.13 26.85 0.22
N GLY A 17 -2.64 26.04 1.12
CA GLY A 17 -2.03 24.78 1.49
C GLY A 17 -2.99 23.92 2.26
N PHE A 18 -2.63 22.66 2.37
CA PHE A 18 -3.38 21.65 3.07
C PHE A 18 -2.38 20.71 3.73
N ALA A 19 -2.66 20.36 4.98
CA ALA A 19 -1.94 19.32 5.68
C ALA A 19 -2.94 18.42 6.40
N ASP A 20 -2.67 17.12 6.39
CA ASP A 20 -3.43 16.12 7.13
C ASP A 20 -2.46 15.18 7.84
N VAL A 21 -2.96 14.57 8.92
CA VAL A 21 -2.25 13.55 9.68
C VAL A 21 -3.11 12.32 9.72
N ARG A 22 -2.65 11.26 9.06
CA ARG A 22 -3.31 9.96 9.03
C ARG A 22 -2.43 8.96 9.76
N GLY A 23 -2.82 8.62 10.97
CA GLY A 23 -1.99 7.82 11.84
C GLY A 23 -0.63 8.47 12.08
N ARG A 24 0.45 7.81 11.64
CA ARG A 24 1.81 8.36 11.73
C ARG A 24 2.22 9.22 10.55
N ARG A 25 1.49 9.14 9.43
CA ARG A 25 1.85 9.86 8.23
C ARG A 25 1.29 11.27 8.27
N ILE A 26 2.18 12.25 8.15
CA ILE A 26 1.82 13.64 7.88
C ILE A 26 2.02 13.82 6.39
N ALA A 27 1.02 14.34 5.70
CA ALA A 27 1.12 14.65 4.29
C ALA A 27 0.32 15.88 3.94
N GLY A 28 0.76 16.59 2.92
CA GLY A 28 0.09 17.78 2.50
C GLY A 28 0.69 18.35 1.24
N TRP A 29 0.19 19.51 0.87
CA TRP A 29 0.75 20.32 -0.19
C TRP A 29 0.68 21.79 0.20
N PHE A 30 1.58 22.59 -0.36
CA PHE A 30 1.58 24.02 -0.17
C PHE A 30 2.09 24.72 -1.42
N MET A 31 1.39 25.79 -1.81
CA MET A 31 1.77 26.58 -2.98
C MET A 31 1.91 28.06 -2.57
N PRO A 32 3.12 28.66 -2.67
CA PRO A 32 3.26 30.09 -2.55
C PRO A 32 2.58 30.79 -3.74
N ARG A 33 1.85 31.89 -3.52
CA ARG A 33 1.23 32.66 -4.61
C ARG A 33 2.24 33.43 -5.45
N THR A 34 3.36 33.82 -4.86
CA THR A 34 4.49 34.38 -5.60
C THR A 34 5.17 33.24 -6.33
N GLN A 35 5.51 33.45 -7.61
CA GLN A 35 6.25 32.51 -8.44
C GLN A 35 7.68 32.33 -7.86
N GLN A 36 7.79 31.57 -6.76
CA GLN A 36 9.05 31.25 -6.13
C GLN A 36 9.74 30.16 -6.95
N GLN A 37 11.01 30.39 -7.28
CA GLN A 37 11.86 29.37 -7.90
C GLN A 37 12.24 28.27 -6.91
N GLU A 38 12.15 28.53 -5.61
CA GLU A 38 12.49 27.60 -4.54
C GLU A 38 11.25 26.96 -3.93
N ALA A 39 11.36 25.67 -3.59
CA ALA A 39 10.31 24.96 -2.91
C ALA A 39 10.14 25.50 -1.48
N ALA A 40 8.90 25.75 -1.08
CA ALA A 40 8.60 26.18 0.28
C ALA A 40 9.06 25.12 1.30
N VAL A 41 9.58 25.58 2.44
CA VAL A 41 10.00 24.70 3.54
C VAL A 41 8.85 24.58 4.53
N VAL A 42 8.45 23.34 4.81
CA VAL A 42 7.44 22.99 5.81
C VAL A 42 8.13 22.54 7.08
N GLU A 43 7.76 23.15 8.20
CA GLU A 43 8.15 22.74 9.54
C GLU A 43 7.02 21.91 10.18
N ILE A 44 7.41 20.81 10.81
CA ILE A 44 6.50 19.97 11.60
C ILE A 44 6.97 20.02 13.05
N LEU A 45 6.05 20.38 13.94
CA LEU A 45 6.26 20.42 15.37
C LEU A 45 5.36 19.39 16.06
N VAL A 46 5.89 18.74 17.08
CA VAL A 46 5.20 17.76 17.93
C VAL A 46 5.39 18.20 19.38
N ASP A 47 4.29 18.49 20.07
CA ASP A 47 4.28 18.98 21.45
C ASP A 47 5.15 20.25 21.64
N GLY A 48 5.19 21.11 20.61
CA GLY A 48 6.00 22.34 20.60
C GLY A 48 7.45 22.16 20.17
N GLU A 49 7.95 20.92 20.09
CA GLU A 49 9.30 20.63 19.63
C GLU A 49 9.34 20.40 18.11
N ARG A 50 10.34 20.95 17.43
CA ARG A 50 10.47 20.79 15.98
C ARG A 50 10.98 19.40 15.64
N LEU A 51 10.12 18.59 15.02
CA LEU A 51 10.45 17.25 14.53
C LEU A 51 11.33 17.31 13.27
N CYS A 52 10.92 18.07 12.25
CA CYS A 52 11.64 18.13 10.98
C CYS A 52 11.32 19.38 10.14
N ARG A 53 12.20 19.65 9.16
CA ARG A 53 12.05 20.64 8.08
C ARG A 53 12.10 19.92 6.74
N ILE A 54 11.08 20.11 5.89
CA ILE A 54 10.93 19.38 4.63
C ILE A 54 10.60 20.34 3.50
N PRO A 55 11.37 20.35 2.39
CA PRO A 55 10.99 21.11 1.21
C PRO A 55 9.78 20.46 0.52
N ALA A 56 8.76 21.25 0.20
CA ALA A 56 7.54 20.83 -0.47
C ALA A 56 7.75 20.62 -1.99
N LYS A 57 8.66 19.71 -2.34
CA LYS A 57 9.12 19.47 -3.73
C LYS A 57 8.54 18.20 -4.35
N GLU A 58 7.71 17.48 -3.61
CA GLU A 58 7.19 16.20 -4.08
C GLU A 58 5.97 16.39 -4.98
N ARG A 59 5.75 15.41 -5.85
CA ARG A 59 4.53 15.37 -6.65
C ARG A 59 3.34 15.01 -5.75
N TRP A 60 2.36 15.91 -5.69
CA TRP A 60 1.07 15.65 -5.06
C TRP A 60 0.14 14.94 -6.04
N ASN A 61 -0.46 13.83 -5.60
CA ASN A 61 -1.39 13.02 -6.40
C ASN A 61 -2.86 13.20 -5.98
N GLY A 62 -3.12 13.97 -4.91
CA GLY A 62 -4.48 14.29 -4.49
C GLY A 62 -5.08 15.44 -5.31
N PRO A 63 -6.35 15.79 -5.05
CA PRO A 63 -6.96 16.94 -5.69
C PRO A 63 -6.21 18.22 -5.30
N LEU A 64 -6.01 19.10 -6.30
CA LEU A 64 -5.49 20.45 -6.13
C LEU A 64 -6.59 21.45 -6.49
N PRO A 65 -6.60 22.65 -5.89
CA PRO A 65 -7.49 23.71 -6.32
C PRO A 65 -7.19 24.10 -7.77
N VAL A 66 -8.19 24.60 -8.49
CA VAL A 66 -8.06 25.02 -9.91
C VAL A 66 -6.95 26.07 -10.11
N ALA A 67 -6.67 26.89 -9.10
CA ALA A 67 -5.63 27.89 -9.14
C ALA A 67 -4.19 27.33 -8.97
N ALA A 68 -4.02 26.02 -8.71
CA ALA A 68 -2.71 25.41 -8.56
C ALA A 68 -2.00 25.30 -9.91
N THR A 69 -0.83 25.92 -10.03
CA THR A 69 -0.07 25.99 -11.29
C THR A 69 0.90 24.82 -11.49
N HIS A 70 1.19 24.04 -10.44
CA HIS A 70 2.08 22.88 -10.52
C HIS A 70 1.74 21.79 -9.49
N VAL A 71 2.05 20.54 -9.84
CA VAL A 71 1.85 19.37 -8.96
C VAL A 71 3.01 19.12 -7.99
N PHE A 72 4.15 19.79 -8.17
CA PHE A 72 5.33 19.66 -7.31
C PHE A 72 5.26 20.64 -6.14
N CYS A 73 4.31 20.37 -5.25
CA CYS A 73 4.04 21.18 -4.06
C CYS A 73 3.80 20.31 -2.82
N GLY A 74 3.99 19.00 -2.95
CA GLY A 74 3.70 18.01 -1.92
C GLY A 74 4.84 17.86 -0.92
N PHE A 75 4.47 17.43 0.27
CA PHE A 75 5.40 16.97 1.31
C PHE A 75 4.78 15.78 2.05
N HIS A 76 5.63 14.94 2.61
CA HIS A 76 5.21 13.97 3.62
C HIS A 76 6.30 13.77 4.68
N ALA A 77 5.87 13.40 5.87
CA ALA A 77 6.74 13.04 6.99
C ALA A 77 6.13 11.88 7.76
N MET A 78 6.98 11.20 8.52
CA MET A 78 6.58 10.14 9.43
C MET A 78 6.82 10.58 10.86
N LEU A 79 5.76 10.57 11.67
CA LEU A 79 5.86 10.76 13.10
C LEU A 79 6.68 9.59 13.71
N PRO A 80 7.61 9.89 14.63
CA PRO A 80 8.33 8.85 15.36
C PRO A 80 7.33 8.00 16.15
N GLN A 81 7.64 6.73 16.31
CA GLN A 81 6.78 5.78 16.99
C GLN A 81 6.96 5.91 18.49
N GLU A 82 6.08 6.65 19.18
CA GLU A 82 6.16 6.75 20.63
C GLU A 82 4.80 6.80 21.34
N GLY A 83 4.54 5.74 22.10
CA GLY A 83 3.51 5.65 23.13
C GLY A 83 2.04 5.66 22.68
N ASP A 84 1.19 5.15 23.57
CA ASP A 84 -0.27 5.30 23.52
C ASP A 84 -0.68 6.71 23.98
N VAL A 85 -0.10 7.74 23.36
CA VAL A 85 -0.25 9.13 23.78
C VAL A 85 -0.79 9.97 22.64
N SER A 86 -1.77 10.82 22.95
CA SER A 86 -2.19 11.88 22.05
C SER A 86 -1.13 12.96 22.00
N ARG A 87 -0.65 13.28 20.80
CA ARG A 87 0.39 14.29 20.55
C ARG A 87 -0.22 15.52 19.91
N HIS A 88 0.25 16.71 20.26
CA HIS A 88 -0.13 17.95 19.60
C HIS A 88 0.75 18.16 18.37
N VAL A 89 0.15 18.17 17.17
CA VAL A 89 0.89 18.27 15.90
C VAL A 89 0.57 19.60 15.24
N VAL A 90 1.62 20.35 14.93
CA VAL A 90 1.54 21.60 14.17
C VAL A 90 2.35 21.45 12.88
N VAL A 91 1.72 21.73 11.74
CA VAL A 91 2.37 21.79 10.43
C VAL A 91 2.28 23.23 9.96
N ARG A 92 3.42 23.86 9.68
CA ARG A 92 3.46 25.26 9.23
C ARG A 92 4.51 25.44 8.14
N VAL A 93 4.37 26.50 7.36
CA VAL A 93 5.40 26.92 6.42
C VAL A 93 6.38 27.84 7.16
N GLU A 94 7.68 27.69 6.90
CA GLU A 94 8.71 28.53 7.49
C GLU A 94 8.48 30.00 7.13
N GLY A 95 8.36 30.86 8.15
CA GLY A 95 8.00 32.28 7.98
C GLY A 95 6.58 32.51 7.43
N GLY A 96 5.75 31.47 7.36
CA GLY A 96 4.44 31.49 6.70
C GLY A 96 3.29 30.99 7.59
N PRO A 97 2.16 30.58 6.97
CA PRO A 97 0.96 30.18 7.71
C PRO A 97 1.09 28.79 8.35
N VAL A 98 0.25 28.56 9.35
CA VAL A 98 -0.01 27.23 9.92
C VAL A 98 -1.02 26.51 9.02
N LEU A 99 -0.66 25.33 8.53
CA LEU A 99 -1.48 24.48 7.67
C LEU A 99 -2.34 23.49 8.47
N LEU A 100 -1.84 23.08 9.64
CA LEU A 100 -2.53 22.17 10.56
C LEU A 100 -2.11 22.50 11.99
N ASP A 101 -3.08 22.49 12.89
CA ASP A 101 -2.88 22.59 14.33
C ASP A 101 -3.95 21.73 15.03
N ARG A 102 -3.57 20.53 15.48
CA ARG A 102 -4.52 19.64 16.18
C ARG A 102 -3.83 18.59 17.05
N LYS A 103 -4.59 18.03 17.99
CA LYS A 103 -4.19 16.81 18.71
C LYS A 103 -4.46 15.58 17.85
N VAL A 104 -3.52 14.64 17.84
CA VAL A 104 -3.56 13.38 17.08
C VAL A 104 -3.27 12.21 18.01
N SER A 105 -4.12 11.19 17.98
CA SER A 105 -3.85 9.93 18.71
C SER A 105 -2.97 9.00 17.88
N LEU A 106 -1.83 8.60 18.45
CA LEU A 106 -0.89 7.64 17.84
C LEU A 106 -1.02 6.23 18.43
N GLY A 107 -1.99 5.99 19.31
CA GLY A 107 -2.14 4.76 20.08
C GLY A 107 -2.33 3.48 19.27
N PHE A 108 -2.88 3.62 18.06
CA PHE A 108 -3.10 2.49 17.15
C PHE A 108 -1.81 1.75 16.76
N PHE A 109 -0.66 2.43 16.76
CA PHE A 109 0.62 1.88 16.30
C PHE A 109 1.44 1.19 17.39
N HIS A 110 0.86 0.96 18.57
CA HIS A 110 1.56 0.29 19.68
C HIS A 110 0.88 -0.99 20.12
N LYS A 111 -0.31 -1.27 19.60
CA LYS A 111 -1.08 -2.46 19.94
C LYS A 111 -1.01 -3.43 18.78
N ALA A 112 -0.66 -4.67 19.08
CA ALA A 112 -0.83 -5.73 18.10
C ALA A 112 -2.29 -5.74 17.62
N HIS A 113 -2.48 -6.03 16.35
CA HIS A 113 -3.79 -6.13 15.70
C HIS A 113 -3.89 -7.45 14.96
N LEU A 114 -5.02 -8.13 15.13
CA LEU A 114 -5.37 -9.34 14.39
C LEU A 114 -6.86 -9.29 14.09
N GLU A 115 -7.18 -9.20 12.81
CA GLU A 115 -8.55 -9.12 12.33
C GLU A 115 -8.72 -10.05 11.14
N GLY A 116 -9.89 -10.71 11.08
CA GLY A 116 -10.33 -11.46 9.93
C GLY A 116 -11.84 -11.37 9.75
N LYS A 117 -12.27 -11.52 8.50
CA LYS A 117 -13.67 -11.50 8.08
C LYS A 117 -13.87 -12.50 6.95
N VAL A 118 -15.02 -13.17 6.97
CA VAL A 118 -15.44 -14.08 5.90
C VAL A 118 -16.13 -13.28 4.79
N TYR A 119 -15.75 -13.55 3.55
CA TYR A 119 -16.34 -12.97 2.35
C TYR A 119 -16.99 -14.07 1.51
N ASP A 120 -18.28 -13.89 1.24
CA ASP A 120 -19.12 -14.76 0.39
C ASP A 120 -19.08 -16.24 0.79
N GLY A 121 -18.81 -16.52 2.07
CA GLY A 121 -18.60 -17.87 2.60
C GLY A 121 -17.38 -18.60 2.02
N ARG A 122 -16.58 -17.98 1.15
CA ARG A 122 -15.51 -18.63 0.35
C ARG A 122 -14.11 -18.26 0.76
N ARG A 123 -13.93 -17.07 1.33
CA ARG A 123 -12.60 -16.54 1.67
C ARG A 123 -12.60 -15.96 3.06
N LEU A 124 -11.57 -16.29 3.83
CA LEU A 124 -11.25 -15.61 5.07
C LEU A 124 -10.13 -14.63 4.79
N GLU A 125 -10.45 -13.34 4.78
CA GLU A 125 -9.48 -12.26 4.55
C GLU A 125 -9.34 -11.39 5.79
N GLY A 126 -8.16 -10.81 5.96
CA GLY A 126 -7.89 -10.01 7.14
C GLY A 126 -6.53 -9.37 7.09
N TRP A 127 -6.09 -8.89 8.25
CA TRP A 127 -4.75 -8.36 8.40
C TRP A 127 -4.24 -8.56 9.82
N ALA A 128 -2.92 -8.66 9.94
CA ALA A 128 -2.25 -8.84 11.21
C ALA A 128 -1.02 -7.93 11.30
N TRP A 129 -0.80 -7.37 12.48
CA TRP A 129 0.34 -6.51 12.78
C TRP A 129 0.71 -6.61 14.25
N HIS A 130 1.99 -6.43 14.60
CA HIS A 130 2.41 -6.19 15.97
C HIS A 130 3.66 -5.31 16.03
N PRO A 131 3.91 -4.58 17.13
CA PRO A 131 5.15 -3.83 17.30
C PRO A 131 6.36 -4.75 17.16
N GLY A 132 7.34 -4.36 16.35
CA GLY A 132 8.52 -5.18 16.07
C GLY A 132 8.32 -6.26 15.00
N ALA A 133 7.10 -6.44 14.48
CA ALA A 133 6.89 -7.27 13.31
C ALA A 133 7.76 -6.78 12.15
N GLY A 134 8.40 -7.71 11.45
CA GLY A 134 9.05 -7.43 10.18
C GLY A 134 8.05 -7.06 9.07
N ARG A 135 8.48 -7.21 7.82
CA ARG A 135 7.62 -6.91 6.65
C ARG A 135 6.42 -7.85 6.51
N ARG A 136 6.44 -9.02 7.15
CA ARG A 136 5.40 -10.04 7.07
C ARG A 136 5.20 -10.67 8.43
N VAL A 137 3.95 -10.87 8.80
CA VAL A 137 3.52 -11.52 10.04
C VAL A 137 3.08 -12.94 9.71
N GLU A 138 3.49 -13.89 10.54
CA GLU A 138 2.99 -15.26 10.48
C GLU A 138 1.75 -15.39 11.38
N ILE A 139 0.73 -16.05 10.84
CA ILE A 139 -0.55 -16.29 11.48
C ILE A 139 -0.77 -17.79 11.51
N GLU A 140 -0.85 -18.33 12.71
CA GLU A 140 -1.26 -19.70 12.93
C GLU A 140 -2.79 -19.79 12.84
N VAL A 141 -3.30 -20.72 12.04
CA VAL A 141 -4.74 -20.87 11.79
C VAL A 141 -5.14 -22.32 12.05
N THR A 142 -6.16 -22.50 12.90
CA THR A 142 -6.80 -23.80 13.17
C THR A 142 -8.27 -23.74 12.77
N PHE A 143 -8.80 -24.83 12.23
CA PHE A 143 -10.22 -24.97 11.87
C PHE A 143 -10.84 -26.15 12.64
N ASP A 144 -11.89 -25.93 13.43
CA ASP A 144 -12.58 -26.99 14.20
C ASP A 144 -11.63 -28.02 14.87
N ASP A 145 -10.62 -27.53 15.59
CA ASP A 145 -9.58 -28.32 16.30
C ASP A 145 -8.61 -29.13 15.42
N GLU A 146 -8.63 -28.93 14.09
CA GLU A 146 -7.64 -29.51 13.18
C GLU A 146 -6.24 -28.91 13.36
N PRO A 147 -5.18 -29.65 12.94
CA PRO A 147 -3.81 -29.19 13.01
C PRO A 147 -3.64 -27.79 12.41
N ALA A 148 -2.91 -26.95 13.13
CA ALA A 148 -2.67 -25.60 12.70
C ALA A 148 -1.81 -25.57 11.42
N PHE A 149 -2.09 -24.61 10.55
CA PHE A 149 -1.17 -24.23 9.49
C PHE A 149 -0.85 -22.74 9.54
N VAL A 150 0.28 -22.37 8.94
CA VAL A 150 0.81 -21.01 8.99
C VAL A 150 0.51 -20.26 7.70
N VAL A 151 -0.10 -19.10 7.83
CA VAL A 151 -0.35 -18.15 6.75
C VAL A 151 0.53 -16.92 6.99
N ARG A 152 1.16 -16.41 5.92
CA ARG A 152 1.94 -15.17 5.98
C ARG A 152 1.12 -14.01 5.47
N THR A 153 1.26 -12.85 6.08
CA THR A 153 0.76 -11.61 5.50
C THR A 153 1.59 -11.25 4.28
N ASP A 154 0.99 -11.32 3.10
CA ASP A 154 1.65 -11.08 1.81
C ASP A 154 0.82 -10.17 0.89
N ARG A 155 -0.33 -9.67 1.37
CA ARG A 155 -1.18 -8.76 0.61
C ARG A 155 -0.93 -7.32 1.03
N TYR A 156 -0.68 -6.49 0.02
CA TYR A 156 -0.52 -5.05 0.18
C TYR A 156 -1.84 -4.40 0.59
N ARG A 157 -1.79 -3.55 1.61
CA ARG A 157 -2.91 -2.74 2.06
C ARG A 157 -2.61 -1.26 1.89
N ARG A 158 -3.18 -0.67 0.84
CA ARG A 158 -3.02 0.74 0.52
C ARG A 158 -3.40 1.65 1.69
N ASP A 159 -4.50 1.34 2.38
CA ASP A 159 -4.98 2.12 3.51
C ASP A 159 -3.99 2.09 4.69
N LEU A 160 -3.36 0.95 4.98
CA LEU A 160 -2.31 0.85 6.00
C LEU A 160 -1.05 1.64 5.59
N HIS A 161 -0.67 1.58 4.31
CA HIS A 161 0.43 2.41 3.78
C HIS A 161 0.13 3.91 3.91
N GLU A 162 -1.11 4.31 3.63
CA GLU A 162 -1.55 5.70 3.73
C GLU A 162 -1.54 6.24 5.16
N ILE A 163 -1.72 5.38 6.18
CA ILE A 163 -1.58 5.78 7.60
C ILE A 163 -0.16 5.60 8.16
N GLY A 164 0.79 5.14 7.33
CA GLY A 164 2.20 5.08 7.68
C GLY A 164 2.73 3.72 8.16
N PHE A 165 2.04 2.61 7.87
CA PHE A 165 2.54 1.25 8.12
C PHE A 165 3.57 0.79 7.06
N GLY A 166 4.61 1.59 6.80
CA GLY A 166 5.73 1.20 5.93
C GLY A 166 5.29 0.56 4.61
N GLU A 167 5.76 -0.66 4.32
CA GLU A 167 5.41 -1.41 3.10
C GLU A 167 3.96 -1.94 3.08
N ALA A 168 3.25 -1.92 4.21
CA ALA A 168 1.86 -2.32 4.35
C ALA A 168 1.50 -3.73 3.86
N MET A 169 2.47 -4.66 3.92
CA MET A 169 2.30 -6.07 3.57
C MET A 169 1.74 -6.87 4.75
N PHE A 170 0.62 -6.38 5.29
CA PHE A 170 -0.01 -6.91 6.50
C PHE A 170 -1.34 -7.61 6.24
N GLY A 171 -1.83 -7.62 4.99
CA GLY A 171 -3.03 -8.36 4.61
C GLY A 171 -2.76 -9.85 4.37
N TYR A 172 -3.75 -10.69 4.60
CA TYR A 172 -3.75 -12.12 4.25
C TYR A 172 -5.10 -12.52 3.62
N SER A 173 -5.12 -13.66 2.94
CA SER A 173 -6.34 -14.26 2.37
C SER A 173 -6.21 -15.78 2.37
N ILE A 174 -7.25 -16.47 2.84
CA ILE A 174 -7.33 -17.94 2.90
C ILE A 174 -8.58 -18.36 2.13
N GLU A 175 -8.42 -19.22 1.13
CA GLU A 175 -9.54 -19.84 0.45
C GLU A 175 -10.12 -20.94 1.34
N LEU A 176 -11.42 -20.89 1.63
CA LEU A 176 -12.08 -21.89 2.50
C LEU A 176 -12.30 -23.24 1.80
N LYS A 177 -12.03 -23.32 0.50
CA LYS A 177 -11.97 -24.57 -0.27
C LYS A 177 -10.56 -25.18 -0.31
N HIS A 178 -9.60 -24.57 0.40
CA HIS A 178 -8.23 -25.05 0.43
C HIS A 178 -8.16 -26.45 1.08
N PRO A 179 -7.29 -27.37 0.60
CA PRO A 179 -7.16 -28.73 1.16
C PRO A 179 -6.91 -28.84 2.67
N PHE A 180 -6.44 -27.77 3.31
CA PHE A 180 -6.19 -27.70 4.76
C PHE A 180 -7.38 -27.18 5.55
N VAL A 181 -8.47 -26.79 4.87
CA VAL A 181 -9.71 -26.35 5.49
C VAL A 181 -10.70 -27.50 5.38
N PRO A 182 -11.18 -28.06 6.51
CA PRO A 182 -12.21 -29.08 6.48
C PRO A 182 -13.45 -28.57 5.73
N PRO A 183 -14.11 -29.41 4.91
CA PRO A 183 -15.25 -28.99 4.10
C PRO A 183 -16.43 -28.50 4.92
N ASN A 184 -16.51 -28.89 6.20
CA ASN A 184 -17.57 -28.53 7.13
C ASN A 184 -17.09 -27.65 8.28
N ALA A 185 -15.95 -26.97 8.12
CA ALA A 185 -15.38 -26.11 9.16
C ALA A 185 -16.37 -25.03 9.59
N ARG A 186 -16.58 -24.85 10.90
CA ARG A 186 -17.53 -23.88 11.49
C ARG A 186 -16.83 -22.77 12.26
N LEU A 187 -15.59 -22.99 12.68
CA LEU A 187 -14.80 -22.06 13.45
C LEU A 187 -13.39 -22.00 12.88
N ALA A 188 -12.92 -20.78 12.57
CA ALA A 188 -11.51 -20.50 12.36
C ALA A 188 -10.96 -19.77 13.60
N ILE A 189 -9.85 -20.26 14.14
CA ILE A 189 -9.11 -19.58 15.21
C ILE A 189 -7.77 -19.14 14.65
N LEU A 190 -7.49 -17.85 14.73
CA LEU A 190 -6.27 -17.22 14.26
C LEU A 190 -5.43 -16.80 15.45
N ARG A 191 -4.12 -17.06 15.39
CA ARG A 191 -3.16 -16.67 16.42
C ARG A 191 -1.96 -15.97 15.81
N SER A 192 -1.53 -14.87 16.40
CA SER A 192 -0.34 -14.12 15.98
C SER A 192 0.12 -13.19 17.09
N GLY A 193 1.40 -13.27 17.48
CA GLY A 193 1.98 -12.34 18.46
C GLY A 193 1.24 -12.30 19.80
N GLY A 194 0.73 -13.44 20.27
CA GLY A 194 -0.07 -13.54 21.51
C GLY A 194 -1.54 -13.11 21.37
N LEU A 195 -1.96 -12.61 20.20
CA LEU A 195 -3.37 -12.35 19.92
C LEU A 195 -4.08 -13.62 19.47
N VAL A 196 -5.37 -13.70 19.83
CA VAL A 196 -6.27 -14.76 19.39
C VAL A 196 -7.53 -14.12 18.80
N ARG A 197 -7.98 -14.63 17.66
CA ARG A 197 -9.22 -14.22 17.02
C ARG A 197 -10.03 -15.44 16.61
N GLU A 198 -11.29 -15.48 17.05
CA GLU A 198 -12.26 -16.50 16.64
C GLU A 198 -13.19 -15.95 15.58
N ILE A 199 -13.45 -16.74 14.55
CA ILE A 199 -14.31 -16.38 13.42
C ILE A 199 -15.23 -17.54 13.13
N ARG A 200 -16.54 -17.32 13.29
CA ARG A 200 -17.56 -18.29 12.89
C ARG A 200 -17.69 -18.30 11.38
N LEU A 201 -17.67 -19.51 10.82
CA LEU A 201 -17.87 -19.79 9.42
C LEU A 201 -19.31 -20.26 9.24
N GLU A 202 -20.03 -19.62 8.32
CA GLU A 202 -21.34 -20.12 7.91
C GLU A 202 -21.12 -21.33 6.99
N PRO A 203 -21.88 -22.43 7.15
CA PRO A 203 -21.81 -23.56 6.24
C PRO A 203 -22.01 -23.07 4.79
N GLN A 204 -21.12 -23.45 3.88
CA GLN A 204 -21.40 -23.25 2.47
C GLN A 204 -22.53 -24.19 2.07
N ASP A 205 -23.71 -23.63 1.76
CA ASP A 205 -24.69 -24.36 0.95
C ASP A 205 -23.99 -24.70 -0.38
N ALA A 206 -23.77 -26.00 -0.61
CA ALA A 206 -22.91 -26.50 -1.68
C ALA A 206 -23.32 -26.06 -3.10
N ASP A 207 -24.51 -25.49 -3.26
CA ASP A 207 -25.17 -25.28 -4.56
C ASP A 207 -25.22 -23.83 -5.07
N ILE A 208 -24.70 -22.84 -4.34
CA ILE A 208 -24.74 -21.44 -4.82
C ILE A 208 -23.40 -21.00 -5.43
N ILE A 209 -23.11 -21.54 -6.62
CA ILE A 209 -22.04 -21.02 -7.48
C ILE A 209 -22.55 -19.75 -8.19
N ARG A 210 -22.49 -18.60 -7.51
CA ARG A 210 -22.59 -17.29 -8.17
C ARG A 210 -21.19 -16.67 -8.39
N GLY A 211 -21.12 -15.86 -9.44
CA GLY A 211 -20.00 -15.59 -10.34
C GLY A 211 -18.71 -15.01 -9.76
N SER A 212 -17.74 -14.93 -10.67
CA SER A 212 -16.33 -14.62 -10.49
C SER A 212 -16.04 -13.30 -9.76
N HIS A 213 -15.16 -13.38 -8.77
CA HIS A 213 -14.30 -12.26 -8.38
C HIS A 213 -12.85 -12.71 -8.50
N ASP A 214 -12.15 -12.20 -9.52
CA ASP A 214 -10.72 -12.33 -9.71
C ASP A 214 -9.99 -11.51 -8.62
N GLY A 215 -9.67 -12.17 -7.51
CA GLY A 215 -8.88 -11.62 -6.42
C GLY A 215 -7.69 -12.53 -6.13
N LEU A 216 -6.51 -12.10 -6.56
CA LEU A 216 -5.21 -12.79 -6.41
C LEU A 216 -5.05 -13.51 -5.06
N SER A 217 -4.89 -14.84 -5.13
CA SER A 217 -4.73 -15.80 -4.02
C SER A 217 -3.36 -15.69 -3.32
N ALA A 218 -3.33 -15.91 -2.00
CA ALA A 218 -2.09 -16.03 -1.24
C ALA A 218 -1.39 -17.37 -1.55
N ARG A 219 -0.05 -17.36 -1.60
CA ARG A 219 0.74 -18.60 -1.70
C ARG A 219 1.02 -19.11 -0.29
N LEU A 220 0.42 -20.23 0.08
CA LEU A 220 0.80 -20.98 1.28
C LEU A 220 2.24 -21.46 1.16
N PHE A 221 3.05 -21.15 2.18
CA PHE A 221 4.37 -21.77 2.34
C PHE A 221 4.17 -23.09 3.07
N VAL A 222 4.18 -24.19 2.32
CA VAL A 222 4.46 -25.51 2.89
C VAL A 222 5.95 -25.51 3.29
N PRO A 223 6.36 -26.08 4.43
CA PRO A 223 7.78 -26.30 4.71
C PRO A 223 8.44 -26.99 3.50
N ALA A 224 9.56 -26.43 3.03
CA ALA A 224 10.24 -26.95 1.85
C ALA A 224 10.65 -28.40 2.10
N PRO A 225 10.43 -29.34 1.16
CA PRO A 225 11.08 -30.64 1.24
C PRO A 225 12.60 -30.46 1.20
N ASP A 226 13.34 -31.24 1.99
CA ASP A 226 14.79 -31.14 2.21
C ASP A 226 15.68 -31.35 0.96
N HIS A 227 15.09 -31.50 -0.23
CA HIS A 227 15.80 -31.81 -1.46
C HIS A 227 15.25 -31.01 -2.65
N ILE A 228 16.12 -30.23 -3.28
CA ILE A 228 15.89 -29.64 -4.60
C ILE A 228 16.45 -30.61 -5.64
N VAL A 229 15.58 -31.22 -6.45
CA VAL A 229 16.00 -31.93 -7.66
C VAL A 229 16.09 -30.93 -8.80
N THR A 230 17.31 -30.53 -9.16
CA THR A 230 17.56 -29.67 -10.33
C THR A 230 17.75 -30.54 -11.57
N ILE A 231 16.76 -30.59 -12.46
CA ILE A 231 16.90 -31.23 -13.77
C ILE A 231 17.44 -30.17 -14.75
N TRP A 232 18.68 -30.33 -15.21
CA TRP A 232 19.23 -29.52 -16.30
C TRP A 232 18.77 -30.06 -17.66
N GLY A 233 17.78 -29.39 -18.26
CA GLY A 233 17.44 -29.58 -19.66
C GLY A 233 18.38 -28.76 -20.56
N ALA A 234 19.26 -29.41 -21.31
CA ALA A 234 20.08 -28.74 -22.31
C ALA A 234 19.19 -28.20 -23.45
N CYS A 235 19.06 -26.88 -23.52
CA CYS A 235 18.38 -26.20 -24.62
C CYS A 235 19.28 -26.20 -25.88
N ARG A 236 18.85 -26.89 -26.95
CA ARG A 236 19.60 -27.01 -28.21
C ARG A 236 19.59 -25.76 -29.11
N SER A 237 19.08 -24.61 -28.67
CA SER A 237 18.88 -23.45 -29.57
C SER A 237 19.90 -22.30 -29.43
N CYS A 238 20.98 -22.44 -28.64
CA CYS A 238 21.98 -21.36 -28.47
C CYS A 238 23.31 -21.59 -29.20
N GLN A 239 23.32 -22.34 -30.30
CA GLN A 239 24.47 -22.38 -31.21
C GLN A 239 24.09 -21.84 -32.58
N THR A 240 24.04 -20.51 -32.73
CA THR A 240 24.47 -19.80 -33.96
C THR A 240 24.16 -18.31 -33.82
N LEU A 241 25.22 -17.49 -33.72
CA LEU A 241 25.42 -16.22 -34.45
C LEU A 241 26.40 -15.33 -33.67
N SER A 242 27.69 -15.60 -33.85
CA SER A 242 28.70 -14.55 -33.85
C SER A 242 28.90 -14.12 -35.31
N ARG A 243 28.79 -12.82 -35.61
CA ARG A 243 29.79 -12.02 -36.34
C ARG A 243 29.20 -10.69 -36.82
N SER A 244 29.85 -9.64 -36.30
CA SER A 244 30.15 -8.35 -36.93
C SER A 244 29.16 -7.19 -36.83
N PRO A 245 29.69 -5.96 -36.64
CA PRO A 245 28.93 -4.73 -36.42
C PRO A 245 28.59 -4.07 -37.75
N LEU A 246 27.56 -3.20 -37.78
CA LEU A 246 27.55 -1.92 -38.54
C LEU A 246 26.21 -1.17 -38.38
N ARG A 247 26.37 0.12 -38.06
CA ARG A 247 25.59 1.32 -38.46
C ARG A 247 24.08 1.42 -38.15
N LEU A 248 23.81 2.37 -37.27
CA LEU A 248 22.55 3.11 -37.14
C LEU A 248 22.11 3.76 -38.46
N SER A 249 20.83 3.56 -38.78
CA SER A 249 20.03 4.43 -39.63
C SER A 249 18.59 4.38 -39.10
N CYS A 250 18.06 5.53 -38.68
CA CYS A 250 16.65 5.68 -38.31
C CYS A 250 15.82 5.75 -39.60
N ALA A 251 14.94 4.77 -39.80
CA ALA A 251 13.86 4.83 -40.78
C ALA A 251 12.52 4.84 -40.05
N THR A 252 11.75 5.89 -40.27
CA THR A 252 10.36 6.05 -39.86
C THR A 252 9.49 5.09 -40.68
N ALA A 253 8.82 4.15 -40.03
CA ALA A 253 7.86 3.25 -40.68
C ALA A 253 6.44 3.56 -40.19
N THR A 254 5.59 3.96 -41.14
CA THR A 254 4.14 4.14 -40.95
C THR A 254 3.46 2.78 -41.04
N LEU A 255 2.70 2.40 -40.01
CA LEU A 255 1.92 1.15 -39.98
C LEU A 255 0.66 1.27 -40.85
N PRO A 256 0.31 0.28 -41.68
CA PRO A 256 -0.99 0.23 -42.35
C PRO A 256 -2.08 -0.30 -41.41
N SER A 257 -3.26 0.32 -41.51
CA SER A 257 -4.51 -0.05 -40.84
C SER A 257 -5.01 -1.42 -41.33
N ALA A 258 -5.13 -2.38 -40.43
CA ALA A 258 -5.71 -3.69 -40.71
C ALA A 258 -7.24 -3.65 -40.50
N ALA A 259 -7.97 -3.72 -41.60
CA ALA A 259 -9.41 -3.99 -41.62
C ALA A 259 -9.68 -5.43 -41.17
N ARG A 260 -10.50 -5.62 -40.12
CA ARG A 260 -11.02 -6.93 -39.71
C ARG A 260 -12.26 -7.25 -40.53
N SER A 261 -12.20 -8.30 -41.35
CA SER A 261 -13.38 -9.00 -41.87
C SER A 261 -13.70 -10.19 -40.95
N ASN A 262 -14.96 -10.31 -40.55
CA ASN A 262 -15.45 -11.47 -39.79
C ASN A 262 -15.72 -12.65 -40.74
N PRO A 263 -15.37 -13.90 -40.35
CA PRO A 263 -15.75 -15.09 -41.11
C PRO A 263 -17.24 -15.44 -40.89
N PRO A 264 -17.91 -16.05 -41.89
CA PRO A 264 -19.30 -16.48 -41.76
C PRO A 264 -19.44 -17.76 -40.92
N LEU A 265 -20.53 -17.83 -40.16
CA LEU A 265 -20.94 -18.98 -39.35
C LEU A 265 -21.35 -20.18 -40.24
N PRO A 266 -21.06 -21.43 -39.83
CA PRO A 266 -21.51 -22.62 -40.53
C PRO A 266 -23.01 -22.85 -40.35
N LYS A 267 -23.68 -23.22 -41.45
CA LYS A 267 -25.09 -23.61 -41.49
C LYS A 267 -25.26 -25.01 -40.89
N SER A 268 -26.20 -25.15 -39.96
CA SER A 268 -26.72 -26.44 -39.48
C SER A 268 -27.61 -27.06 -40.55
N SER A 269 -27.29 -28.28 -40.97
CA SER A 269 -28.20 -29.16 -41.71
C SER A 269 -28.97 -30.05 -40.74
N ASN A 270 -30.25 -30.26 -41.07
CA ASN A 270 -31.19 -31.21 -40.49
C ASN A 270 -30.66 -32.65 -40.45
#